data_AF-A0A1M6W0S2-F1
#
_entry.id   AF-A0A1M6W0S2-F1
#
_cell.length_a   1.000
_cell.length_b   1.000
_cell.length_c   1.000
_cell.angle_alpha   90.00
_cell.angle_beta   90.00
_cell.angle_gamma   90.00
#
_symmetry.space_group_name_H-M   'P 1'
#
loop_
_entity.id
_entity.type
_entity.pdbx_description
1 polymer ?
#
loop_
_entity_poly.entity_id
_entity_poly.type
_entity_poly.pdbx_seq_one_letter_code
_entity_poly.pdbx_strand_id
1 'polypeptide(L)'
;MINGNYVEFLDNLNYGEEMYLKYKGKIYFVEGWHETDGPTKYFMCCFLVKGGTEEQNKEYLWKTYKASLHECAQEFLEQPIFEGQKLSEIERDVEWVDDELG
;
A
#
# COMPACT_ATOMS: atom_id res chain seq x y z
N MET A 1 -11.13 -2.93 -2.26
CA MET A 1 -11.67 -2.91 -3.63
C MET A 1 -11.93 -4.35 -4.12
N ILE A 2 -13.16 -4.88 -4.06
CA ILE A 2 -13.47 -6.18 -4.66
C ILE A 2 -13.55 -6.05 -6.18
N ASN A 3 -12.82 -6.92 -6.91
CA ASN A 3 -12.73 -6.92 -8.38
C ASN A 3 -12.27 -5.59 -8.98
N GLY A 4 -11.48 -4.82 -8.23
CA GLY A 4 -10.88 -3.59 -8.72
C GLY A 4 -9.81 -3.84 -9.80
N ASN A 5 -9.08 -2.79 -10.15
CA ASN A 5 -7.95 -2.89 -11.07
C ASN A 5 -6.81 -1.94 -10.70
N TYR A 6 -5.68 -2.08 -11.41
CA TYR A 6 -4.48 -1.28 -11.17
C TYR A 6 -4.73 0.23 -11.27
N VAL A 7 -5.54 0.68 -12.24
CA VAL A 7 -5.84 2.11 -12.42
C VAL A 7 -6.63 2.67 -11.24
N GLU A 8 -7.65 1.96 -10.78
CA GLU A 8 -8.42 2.34 -9.59
C GLU A 8 -7.53 2.39 -8.33
N PHE A 9 -6.62 1.42 -8.19
CA PHE A 9 -5.64 1.45 -7.10
C PHE A 9 -4.74 2.69 -7.17
N LEU A 10 -4.24 3.04 -8.36
CA LEU A 10 -3.41 4.24 -8.54
C LEU A 10 -4.16 5.53 -8.20
N ASP A 11 -5.43 5.64 -8.60
CA ASP A 11 -6.25 6.79 -8.28
C ASP A 11 -6.43 6.93 -6.77
N ASN A 12 -6.82 5.84 -6.09
CA ASN A 12 -7.04 5.82 -4.65
C ASN A 12 -5.74 6.04 -3.84
N LEU A 13 -4.61 5.53 -4.33
CA LEU A 13 -3.29 5.74 -3.72
C LEU A 13 -2.93 7.23 -3.66
N ASN A 14 -3.27 8.01 -4.69
CA ASN A 14 -3.00 9.46 -4.72
C ASN A 14 -3.78 10.23 -3.64
N TYR A 15 -4.90 9.67 -3.17
CA TYR A 15 -5.72 10.22 -2.09
C TYR A 15 -5.41 9.60 -0.72
N GLY A 16 -4.47 8.65 -0.67
CA GLY A 16 -4.09 7.97 0.56
C GLY A 16 -5.18 7.04 1.10
N GLU A 17 -6.12 6.61 0.27
CA GLU A 17 -7.18 5.72 0.72
C GLU A 17 -6.63 4.40 1.25
N GLU A 18 -7.32 3.85 2.25
CA GLU A 18 -7.05 2.53 2.81
C GLU A 18 -7.38 1.46 1.79
N MET A 19 -6.40 0.62 1.44
CA MET A 19 -6.55 -0.39 0.41
C MET A 19 -5.88 -1.69 0.81
N TYR A 20 -6.55 -2.79 0.45
CA TYR A 20 -6.02 -4.12 0.54
C TYR A 20 -5.74 -4.69 -0.84
N LEU A 21 -4.63 -5.40 -0.96
CA LEU A 21 -4.29 -6.16 -2.15
C LEU A 21 -3.67 -7.49 -1.75
N LYS A 22 -3.97 -8.54 -2.51
CA LYS A 22 -3.48 -9.89 -2.27
C LYS A 22 -2.59 -10.33 -3.41
N TYR A 23 -1.42 -10.86 -3.06
CA TYR A 23 -0.42 -11.33 -4.01
C TYR A 23 0.28 -12.56 -3.43
N LYS A 24 0.33 -13.66 -4.20
CA LYS A 24 0.93 -14.94 -3.77
C LYS A 24 0.42 -15.44 -2.40
N GLY A 25 -0.87 -15.26 -2.13
CA GLY A 25 -1.50 -15.70 -0.88
C GLY A 25 -1.17 -14.83 0.35
N LYS A 26 -0.44 -13.72 0.15
CA LYS A 26 -0.16 -12.69 1.15
C LYS A 26 -1.11 -11.51 0.95
N ILE A 27 -1.63 -10.96 2.04
CA ILE A 27 -2.47 -9.76 2.00
C ILE A 27 -1.67 -8.60 2.56
N TYR A 28 -1.61 -7.53 1.77
CA TYR A 28 -0.93 -6.29 2.10
C TYR A 28 -1.98 -5.20 2.29
N PHE A 29 -1.67 -4.28 3.19
CA PHE A 29 -2.47 -3.09 3.43
C PHE A 29 -1.63 -1.84 3.19
N VAL A 30 -2.23 -0.87 2.51
CA VAL A 30 -1.64 0.43 2.20
C VAL A 30 -2.59 1.51 2.68
N GLU A 31 -2.06 2.52 3.35
CA GLU A 31 -2.81 3.69 3.80
C GLU A 31 -1.95 4.95 3.68
N GLY A 32 -2.61 6.09 3.55
CA GLY A 32 -2.00 7.40 3.67
C GLY A 32 -2.78 8.31 4.61
N TRP A 33 -2.08 9.20 5.30
CA TRP A 33 -2.70 10.20 6.18
C TRP A 33 -1.89 11.48 6.19
N HIS A 34 -2.41 12.52 6.83
CA HIS A 34 -1.67 13.75 7.07
C HIS A 34 -1.77 14.17 8.53
N GLU A 35 -0.71 14.81 9.01
CA GLU A 35 -0.66 15.42 10.33
C GLU A 35 -0.67 16.93 10.17
N THR A 36 -1.53 17.61 10.94
CA THR A 36 -1.70 19.07 10.93
C THR A 36 -0.99 19.76 12.09
N ASP A 37 -0.38 19.02 13.01
CA ASP A 37 0.38 19.58 14.12
C ASP A 37 1.76 20.06 13.63
N GLY A 38 1.79 21.31 13.15
CA GLY A 38 2.98 21.96 12.58
C GLY A 38 2.90 22.08 11.05
N PRO A 39 4.03 22.17 10.33
CA PRO A 39 3.97 22.13 8.87
C PRO A 39 3.32 20.81 8.45
N THR A 40 2.30 20.88 7.59
CA THR A 40 1.56 19.70 7.13
C THR A 40 2.52 18.66 6.58
N LYS A 41 2.46 17.45 7.14
CA LYS A 41 3.22 16.29 6.67
C LYS A 41 2.25 15.24 6.19
N TYR A 42 2.53 14.67 5.04
CA TYR A 42 1.76 13.56 4.49
C TYR A 42 2.58 12.29 4.64
N PHE A 43 1.93 11.24 5.08
CA PHE A 43 2.52 9.95 5.36
C PHE A 43 1.84 8.89 4.50
N MET A 44 2.60 7.85 4.18
CA MET A 44 2.07 6.65 3.57
C MET A 44 2.85 5.46 4.07
N CYS A 45 2.18 4.33 4.26
CA CYS A 45 2.82 3.12 4.71
C CYS A 45 2.25 1.89 4.01
N CYS A 46 2.99 0.79 4.10
CA CYS A 46 2.54 -0.52 3.68
C CYS A 46 2.99 -1.55 4.70
N PHE A 47 2.09 -2.47 5.05
CA PHE A 47 2.41 -3.60 5.93
C PHE A 47 1.73 -4.89 5.45
N LEU A 48 2.28 -6.00 5.91
CA LEU A 48 1.73 -7.32 5.66
C LEU A 48 0.69 -7.63 6.74
N VAL A 49 -0.55 -7.90 6.37
CA VAL A 49 -1.61 -8.26 7.35
C VAL A 49 -1.77 -9.76 7.49
N LYS A 50 -1.47 -10.53 6.44
CA LYS A 50 -1.66 -11.98 6.41
C LYS A 50 -0.68 -12.68 5.46
N GLY A 51 -0.28 -13.90 5.83
CA GLY A 51 0.57 -14.76 4.99
C GLY A 51 2.08 -14.65 5.24
N GLY A 52 2.50 -13.84 6.23
CA GLY A 52 3.88 -13.82 6.74
C GLY A 52 4.03 -14.48 8.10
N THR A 53 5.24 -14.40 8.66
CA THR A 53 5.52 -14.76 10.06
C THR A 53 4.87 -13.75 11.03
N GLU A 54 4.71 -14.12 12.31
CA GLU A 54 4.18 -13.20 13.33
C GLU A 54 4.98 -11.90 13.46
N GLU A 55 6.28 -11.94 13.19
CA GLU A 55 7.16 -10.77 13.20
C GLU A 55 6.90 -9.88 11.97
N GLN A 56 6.78 -10.49 10.79
CA GLN A 56 6.49 -9.77 9.54
C GLN A 56 5.12 -9.07 9.57
N ASN A 57 4.13 -9.65 10.27
CA ASN A 57 2.78 -9.09 10.34
C ASN A 57 2.66 -7.92 11.34
N LYS A 58 3.74 -7.53 12.05
CA LYS A 58 3.74 -6.46 13.07
C LYS A 58 4.51 -5.21 12.67
N GLU A 59 5.25 -5.26 11.56
CA GLU A 59 6.14 -4.17 11.13
C GLU A 59 5.70 -3.57 9.78
N TYR A 60 6.05 -2.31 9.58
CA TYR A 60 5.94 -1.68 8.27
C TYR A 60 6.93 -2.35 7.32
N LEU A 61 6.43 -2.86 6.19
CA LEU A 61 7.29 -3.23 5.07
C LEU A 61 7.93 -1.98 4.46
N TRP A 62 7.19 -0.88 4.49
CA TRP A 62 7.64 0.42 4.04
C TRP A 62 6.82 1.55 4.69
N LYS A 63 7.45 2.69 4.93
CA LYS A 63 6.81 3.92 5.42
C LYS A 63 7.60 5.14 4.96
N THR A 64 6.91 6.19 4.54
CA THR A 64 7.53 7.47 4.15
C THR A 64 6.76 8.66 4.67
N TYR A 65 7.34 9.86 4.51
CA TYR A 65 6.62 11.11 4.59
C TYR A 65 7.12 12.13 3.57
N LYS A 66 6.22 12.95 3.03
CA LYS A 66 6.48 13.93 1.97
C LYS A 66 5.64 15.20 2.14
N ALA A 67 5.78 16.13 1.20
CA ALA A 67 5.02 17.37 1.16
C ALA A 67 3.58 17.18 0.63
N SER A 68 3.26 16.04 0.02
CA SER A 68 1.92 15.68 -0.45
C SER A 68 1.71 14.15 -0.49
N LEU A 69 0.45 13.69 -0.50
CA LEU A 69 0.13 12.27 -0.73
C LEU A 69 0.55 11.79 -2.11
N HIS A 70 0.46 12.65 -3.12
CA HIS A 70 0.93 12.34 -4.47
C HIS A 70 2.43 11.99 -4.48
N GLU A 71 3.27 12.77 -3.79
CA GLU A 71 4.70 12.46 -3.67
C GLU A 71 4.96 11.14 -2.93
N CYS A 72 4.18 10.85 -1.88
CA CYS A 72 4.24 9.55 -1.20
C CYS A 72 3.87 8.41 -2.16
N ALA A 73 2.79 8.58 -2.94
CA ALA A 73 2.32 7.59 -3.91
C ALA A 73 3.36 7.30 -4.98
N GLN A 74 3.99 8.34 -5.54
CA GLN A 74 5.07 8.17 -6.52
C GLN A 74 6.26 7.40 -5.94
N GLU A 75 6.67 7.70 -4.69
CA GLU A 75 7.75 6.95 -4.06
C GLU A 75 7.38 5.49 -3.80
N PHE A 76 6.15 5.23 -3.34
CA PHE A 76 5.63 3.88 -3.10
C PHE A 76 5.68 3.00 -4.35
N LEU A 77 5.27 3.53 -5.51
CA LEU A 77 5.25 2.79 -6.79
C LEU A 77 6.65 2.37 -7.26
N GLU A 78 7.69 3.05 -6.79
CA GLU A 78 9.08 2.74 -7.09
C GLU A 78 9.71 1.73 -6.11
N GLN A 79 9.02 1.35 -5.03
CA GLN A 79 9.57 0.44 -4.03
C GLN A 79 9.32 -1.04 -4.37
N PRO A 80 10.33 -1.91 -4.22
CA PRO A 80 10.21 -3.35 -4.43
C PRO A 80 9.59 -4.08 -3.20
N ILE A 81 8.37 -3.67 -2.80
CA ILE A 81 7.73 -4.14 -1.56
C ILE A 81 7.22 -5.59 -1.66
N PHE A 82 6.74 -5.99 -2.84
CA PHE A 82 5.97 -7.22 -3.02
C PHE A 82 6.87 -8.37 -3.42
N GLU A 83 7.44 -9.08 -2.43
CA GLU A 83 8.44 -10.12 -2.65
C GLU A 83 9.65 -9.63 -3.48
N GLY A 84 10.07 -8.38 -3.23
CA GLY A 84 11.17 -7.76 -3.97
C GLY A 84 10.77 -7.17 -5.33
N GLN A 85 9.47 -7.11 -5.65
CA GLN A 85 8.95 -6.53 -6.89
C GLN A 85 8.11 -5.27 -6.61
N LYS A 86 8.06 -4.38 -7.60
CA LYS A 86 7.20 -3.19 -7.60
C LYS A 86 5.76 -3.57 -7.92
N LEU A 87 4.82 -2.70 -7.58
CA LEU A 87 3.39 -2.94 -7.87
C LEU A 87 3.13 -3.11 -9.38
N SER A 88 3.78 -2.31 -10.22
CA SER A 88 3.64 -2.37 -11.70
C SER A 88 4.15 -3.67 -12.31
N GLU A 89 5.03 -4.39 -11.59
CA GLU A 89 5.56 -5.68 -12.05
C GLU A 89 4.61 -6.84 -11.71
N ILE A 90 3.77 -6.66 -10.68
CA ILE A 90 2.88 -7.71 -10.17
C ILE A 90 1.40 -7.47 -10.49
N GLU A 91 1.03 -6.32 -11.08
CA GLU A 91 -0.38 -5.88 -11.23
C GLU A 91 -1.33 -6.94 -11.82
N ARG A 92 -0.84 -7.79 -12.72
CA ARG A 92 -1.61 -8.85 -13.38
C ARG A 92 -1.89 -10.07 -12.49
N ASP A 93 -1.10 -10.23 -11.44
CA ASP A 93 -1.17 -11.33 -10.48
C ASP A 93 -1.81 -10.88 -9.15
N VAL A 94 -2.23 -9.62 -9.05
CA VAL A 94 -2.88 -9.06 -7.87
C VAL A 94 -4.37 -9.42 -7.85
N GLU A 95 -4.81 -9.94 -6.72
CA GLU A 95 -6.21 -10.03 -6.33
C GLU A 95 -6.58 -8.80 -5.51
N TRP A 96 -7.50 -7.97 -6.00
CA TRP A 96 -7.99 -6.80 -5.27
C TRP A 96 -9.11 -7.22 -4.31
N VAL A 97 -8.94 -6.90 -3.03
CA VAL A 97 -9.83 -7.35 -1.94
C VAL A 97 -10.32 -6.14 -1.13
N ASP A 98 -11.46 -6.26 -0.44
CA ASP A 98 -12.02 -5.18 0.38
C ASP A 98 -11.48 -5.17 1.82
N ASP A 99 -10.98 -6.30 2.31
CA ASP A 99 -10.50 -6.47 3.68
C ASP A 99 -9.44 -7.59 3.78
N GLU A 100 -9.06 -7.93 5.02
CA GLU A 100 -8.13 -9.02 5.34
C GLU A 100 -8.67 -10.44 5.13
N LEU A 101 -9.95 -10.60 4.73
CA LEU A 101 -10.64 -11.88 4.59
C LEU A 101 -10.68 -12.41 3.15
N GLY A 102 -10.21 -11.63 2.17
CA GLY A 102 -10.17 -12.00 0.75
C GLY A 102 -9.32 -13.21 0.38
#